data_AF-A0A943B7V8-F1
#
_entry.id   AF-A0A943B7V8-F1
#
_cell.length_a   1.000
_cell.length_b   1.000
_cell.length_c   1.000
_cell.angle_alpha   90.00
_cell.angle_beta   90.00
_cell.angle_gamma   90.00
#
_symmetry.space_group_name_H-M   'P 1'
#
loop_
_entity.id
_entity.type
_entity.pdbx_description
1 polymer ?
#
loop_
_entity_poly.entity_id
_entity_poly.type
_entity_poly.pdbx_seq_one_letter_code
_entity_poly.pdbx_strand_id
1 'polypeptide(L)'
;MIEINELGTHESLIYFPNKRLKVKKVIKNSNSIFLYYSKLELKEFSKINVTLQNIKTREEYECEFDATDEYIEIHLDALTDYFTDNEATIFITLQKDKILYYYIPVVNSCELLDIKKQTYNTSNYQWFIRTSPTGELRLSCYKLITA
;
A
#
# COMPACT_ATOMS: atom_id res chain seq x y z
N MET A 1 -25.36 19.62 22.34
CA MET A 1 -26.37 18.58 22.07
C MET A 1 -26.64 18.69 20.58
N ILE A 2 -26.00 17.84 19.78
CA ILE A 2 -26.22 17.79 18.33
C ILE A 2 -26.88 16.43 18.10
N GLU A 3 -28.16 16.49 17.76
CA GLU A 3 -28.91 15.36 17.24
C GLU A 3 -28.33 14.96 15.89
N ILE A 4 -28.03 13.67 15.74
CA ILE A 4 -27.77 13.06 14.44
C ILE A 4 -28.82 11.96 14.30
N ASN A 5 -29.99 12.35 13.79
CA ASN A 5 -30.92 11.42 13.17
C ASN A 5 -30.69 11.51 11.66
N GLU A 6 -30.14 10.46 11.06
CA GLU A 6 -30.74 9.74 9.93
C GLU A 6 -29.83 8.59 9.46
N LEU A 7 -30.37 7.38 9.61
CA LEU A 7 -30.45 6.34 8.59
C LEU A 7 -29.16 5.82 7.91
N GLY A 8 -28.67 4.74 8.49
CA GLY A 8 -28.10 3.62 7.77
C GLY A 8 -27.71 2.60 8.81
N THR A 9 -28.32 1.41 8.81
CA THR A 9 -27.74 0.27 9.52
C THR A 9 -26.35 0.04 8.94
N HIS A 10 -25.33 0.64 9.56
CA HIS A 10 -23.94 0.27 9.31
C HIS A 10 -23.86 -1.19 9.77
N GLU A 11 -24.05 -2.11 8.83
CA GLU A 11 -23.71 -3.51 9.08
C GLU A 11 -22.23 -3.54 9.45
N SER A 12 -21.97 -3.73 10.74
CA SER A 12 -20.62 -3.68 11.28
C SER A 12 -19.75 -4.71 10.57
N LEU A 13 -18.68 -4.26 9.92
CA LEU A 13 -17.69 -5.16 9.34
C LEU A 13 -17.00 -5.94 10.46
N ILE A 14 -16.87 -7.25 10.26
CA ILE A 14 -16.12 -8.12 11.16
C ILE A 14 -14.65 -8.04 10.75
N TYR A 15 -13.85 -7.41 11.61
CA TYR A 15 -12.42 -7.23 11.42
C TYR A 15 -11.65 -8.49 11.84
N PHE A 16 -10.85 -9.06 10.93
CA PHE A 16 -9.87 -10.08 11.28
C PHE A 16 -8.47 -9.47 11.38
N PRO A 17 -7.69 -9.84 12.41
CA PRO A 17 -6.37 -9.27 12.65
C PRO A 17 -5.42 -9.50 11.48
N ASN A 18 -4.49 -8.54 11.33
CA ASN A 18 -3.51 -8.40 10.26
C ASN A 18 -2.92 -9.75 9.81
N LYS A 19 -3.29 -10.18 8.61
CA LYS A 19 -2.64 -11.27 7.92
C LYS A 19 -1.36 -10.76 7.27
N ARG A 20 -0.27 -11.54 7.37
CA ARG A 20 0.97 -11.24 6.67
C ARG A 20 0.85 -11.75 5.23
N LEU A 21 0.83 -10.84 4.25
CA LEU A 21 0.84 -11.21 2.84
C LEU A 21 2.27 -11.46 2.39
N LYS A 22 2.64 -12.72 2.13
CA LYS A 22 3.98 -13.06 1.68
C LYS A 22 4.19 -12.60 0.24
N VAL A 23 5.10 -11.65 0.06
CA VAL A 23 5.52 -11.12 -1.24
C VAL A 23 6.75 -11.90 -1.71
N LYS A 24 6.69 -12.38 -2.95
CA LYS A 24 7.79 -13.12 -3.60
C LYS A 24 8.78 -12.19 -4.28
N LYS A 25 8.26 -11.15 -4.93
CA LYS A 25 9.03 -10.21 -5.73
C LYS A 25 8.44 -8.82 -5.59
N VAL A 26 9.31 -7.82 -5.49
CA VAL A 26 8.92 -6.42 -5.52
C VAL A 26 9.67 -5.73 -6.64
N ILE A 27 8.94 -5.07 -7.53
CA ILE A 27 9.53 -4.24 -8.58
C ILE A 27 9.12 -2.80 -8.31
N LYS A 28 10.09 -1.91 -8.14
CA LYS A 28 9.86 -0.47 -8.22
C LYS A 28 10.10 -0.03 -9.65
N ASN A 29 9.14 0.65 -10.24
CA ASN A 29 9.25 1.24 -11.57
C ASN A 29 8.82 2.70 -11.47
N SER A 30 9.79 3.61 -11.40
CA SER A 30 9.55 5.03 -11.13
C SER A 30 8.73 5.24 -9.84
N ASN A 31 7.49 5.75 -9.95
CA ASN A 31 6.54 5.98 -8.84
C ASN A 31 5.48 4.87 -8.73
N SER A 32 5.64 3.76 -9.44
CA SER A 32 4.82 2.56 -9.24
C SER A 32 5.59 1.48 -8.50
N ILE A 33 4.88 0.70 -7.70
CA ILE A 33 5.42 -0.48 -7.01
C ILE A 33 4.56 -1.69 -7.30
N PHE A 34 5.17 -2.73 -7.84
CA PHE A 34 4.56 -4.03 -8.08
C PHE A 34 4.88 -4.98 -6.94
N LEU A 35 3.85 -5.53 -6.31
CA LEU A 35 3.93 -6.54 -5.27
C LEU A 35 3.45 -7.88 -5.83
N TYR A 36 4.37 -8.79 -6.13
CA TYR A 36 4.03 -10.12 -6.63
C TYR A 36 3.88 -11.12 -5.49
N TYR A 37 2.80 -11.88 -5.48
CA TYR A 37 2.47 -12.88 -4.46
C TYR A 37 2.12 -14.23 -5.09
N SER A 38 1.91 -15.27 -4.27
CA SER A 38 1.65 -16.62 -4.78
C SER A 38 0.34 -16.73 -5.56
N LYS A 39 -0.74 -16.27 -4.92
CA LYS A 39 -2.09 -16.17 -5.46
C LYS A 39 -2.95 -15.48 -4.42
N LEU A 40 -3.76 -14.52 -4.83
CA LEU A 40 -4.89 -13.99 -4.07
C LEU A 40 -6.09 -14.21 -4.97
N GLU A 41 -7.08 -15.02 -4.58
CA GLU A 41 -8.24 -15.29 -5.43
C GLU A 41 -9.19 -14.08 -5.40
N LEU A 42 -8.79 -12.98 -6.07
CA LEU A 42 -9.41 -11.66 -5.91
C LEU A 42 -10.88 -11.66 -6.32
N LYS A 43 -11.25 -12.53 -7.25
CA LYS A 43 -12.65 -12.76 -7.66
C LYS A 43 -13.59 -13.14 -6.52
N GLU A 44 -13.07 -13.63 -5.39
CA GLU A 44 -13.88 -13.98 -4.22
C GLU A 44 -14.22 -12.76 -3.34
N PHE A 45 -13.63 -11.60 -3.62
CA PHE A 45 -13.76 -10.40 -2.82
C PHE A 45 -14.58 -9.35 -3.57
N SER A 46 -15.48 -8.69 -2.85
CA SER A 46 -16.34 -7.63 -3.40
C SER A 46 -15.63 -6.28 -3.47
N LYS A 47 -14.59 -6.08 -2.66
CA LYS A 47 -13.80 -4.83 -2.62
C LYS A 47 -12.35 -5.13 -2.29
N ILE A 48 -11.46 -4.40 -2.95
CA ILE A 48 -10.05 -4.27 -2.62
C ILE A 48 -9.73 -2.80 -2.40
N ASN A 49 -8.85 -2.49 -1.45
CA ASN A 49 -8.29 -1.15 -1.29
C ASN A 49 -6.81 -1.25 -0.91
N VAL A 50 -6.04 -0.24 -1.30
CA VAL A 50 -4.65 -0.07 -0.91
C VAL A 50 -4.50 1.26 -0.20
N THR A 51 -3.91 1.25 0.99
CA THR A 51 -3.73 2.43 1.82
C THR A 51 -2.27 2.53 2.26
N LEU A 52 -1.70 3.74 2.16
CA LEU A 52 -0.45 4.08 2.80
C LEU A 52 -0.75 4.77 4.13
N GLN A 53 -0.23 4.21 5.22
CA GLN A 53 -0.26 4.87 6.51
C GLN A 53 1.10 5.48 6.81
N ASN A 54 1.15 6.78 7.07
CA ASN A 54 2.35 7.44 7.57
C ASN A 54 2.71 6.89 8.95
N ILE A 55 3.92 6.36 9.10
CA ILE A 55 4.35 5.69 10.34
C ILE A 55 4.42 6.67 11.52
N LYS A 56 4.75 7.95 11.24
CA LYS A 56 4.90 8.99 12.25
C LYS A 56 3.56 9.64 12.60
N THR A 57 2.81 10.10 11.59
CA THR A 57 1.56 10.86 11.82
C THR A 57 0.34 9.96 12.01
N ARG A 58 0.42 8.68 11.60
CA ARG A 58 -0.69 7.72 11.54
C ARG A 58 -1.81 8.08 10.57
N GLU A 59 -1.63 9.14 9.78
CA GLU A 59 -2.56 9.49 8.71
C GLU A 59 -2.53 8.43 7.61
N GLU A 60 -3.71 8.18 7.03
CA GLU A 60 -3.95 7.17 6.03
C GLU A 60 -4.36 7.82 4.72
N TYR A 61 -3.76 7.32 3.63
CA TYR A 61 -3.94 7.84 2.28
C TYR A 61 -4.30 6.67 1.36
N GLU A 62 -5.47 6.71 0.74
CA GLU A 62 -5.85 5.74 -0.28
C GLU A 62 -4.99 5.92 -1.53
N CYS A 63 -4.57 4.81 -2.12
CA CYS A 63 -3.76 4.78 -3.32
C CYS A 63 -4.62 4.40 -4.52
N GLU A 64 -4.27 4.94 -5.68
CA GLU A 64 -4.65 4.30 -6.94
C GLU A 64 -3.83 3.02 -7.11
N PHE A 65 -4.46 1.97 -7.60
CA PHE A 65 -3.81 0.68 -7.81
C PHE A 65 -4.51 -0.12 -8.90
N ASP A 66 -3.75 -1.00 -9.54
CA ASP A 66 -4.25 -2.09 -10.38
C ASP A 66 -3.94 -3.43 -9.69
N ALA A 67 -4.85 -4.40 -9.80
CA ALA A 67 -4.70 -5.68 -9.11
C ALA A 67 -5.10 -6.87 -9.97
N THR A 68 -4.34 -7.95 -9.82
CA THR A 68 -4.61 -9.28 -10.40
C THR A 68 -4.46 -10.36 -9.33
N ASP A 69 -4.81 -11.59 -9.66
CA ASP A 69 -4.62 -12.71 -8.75
C ASP A 69 -3.14 -12.99 -8.42
N GLU A 70 -2.19 -12.33 -9.10
CA GLU A 70 -0.74 -12.58 -8.99
C GLU A 70 0.06 -11.39 -8.47
N TYR A 71 -0.43 -10.16 -8.70
CA TYR A 71 0.25 -8.94 -8.26
C TYR A 71 -0.72 -7.77 -8.02
N ILE A 72 -0.28 -6.82 -7.20
CA ILE A 72 -0.85 -5.47 -7.10
C ILE A 72 0.21 -4.46 -7.57
N GLU A 73 -0.17 -3.58 -8.49
CA GLU A 73 0.57 -2.37 -8.85
C GLU A 73 0.01 -1.20 -8.07
N ILE A 74 0.84 -0.51 -7.29
CA ILE A 74 0.47 0.66 -6.48
C ILE A 74 1.04 1.90 -7.16
N HIS A 75 0.19 2.87 -7.48
CA HIS A 75 0.60 4.15 -8.07
C HIS A 75 0.82 5.19 -6.96
N LEU A 76 1.99 5.82 -6.95
CA LEU A 76 2.42 6.72 -5.86
C LEU A 76 2.55 8.18 -6.28
N ASP A 77 2.29 8.53 -7.55
CA ASP A 77 2.52 9.88 -8.09
C ASP A 77 1.84 10.96 -7.25
N ALA A 78 0.55 10.77 -6.94
CA ALA A 78 -0.25 11.71 -6.16
C ALA A 78 0.14 11.79 -4.68
N LEU A 79 0.91 10.83 -4.16
CA LEU A 79 1.20 10.71 -2.73
C LEU A 79 2.55 11.31 -2.33
N THR A 80 3.39 11.64 -3.31
CA THR A 80 4.78 12.04 -3.09
C THR A 80 4.90 13.24 -2.14
N ASP A 81 4.01 14.23 -2.26
CA ASP A 81 4.02 15.47 -1.48
C ASP A 81 3.51 15.29 -0.03
N TYR A 82 2.76 14.22 0.26
CA TYR A 82 2.24 13.93 1.60
C TYR A 82 3.26 13.19 2.49
N PHE A 83 4.31 12.64 1.89
CA PHE A 83 5.27 11.77 2.57
C PHE A 83 6.69 12.34 2.60
N THR A 84 6.87 13.65 2.41
CA THR A 84 8.18 14.32 2.43
C THR A 84 8.97 13.96 3.69
N ASP A 85 10.05 13.20 3.53
CA ASP A 85 10.94 12.70 4.58
C ASP A 85 10.26 11.79 5.64
N ASN A 86 9.20 11.09 5.24
CA ASN A 86 8.48 10.14 6.08
C ASN A 86 8.55 8.70 5.52
N GLU A 87 8.25 7.74 6.41
CA GLU A 87 8.01 6.35 6.05
C GLU A 87 6.51 6.02 6.04
N ALA A 88 6.12 5.13 5.14
CA ALA A 88 4.77 4.62 5.00
C ALA A 88 4.73 3.10 5.18
N THR A 89 3.71 2.61 5.88
CA THR A 89 3.33 1.19 5.86
C THR A 89 2.26 0.99 4.78
N ILE A 90 2.39 -0.08 4.00
CA ILE A 90 1.37 -0.47 3.01
C ILE A 90 0.35 -1.38 3.70
N PHE A 91 -0.93 -1.04 3.54
CA PHE A 91 -2.05 -1.91 3.91
C PHE A 91 -2.84 -2.27 2.66
N ILE A 92 -3.16 -3.56 2.52
CA ILE A 92 -4.09 -4.06 1.51
C ILE A 92 -5.30 -4.59 2.26
N THR A 93 -6.48 -4.08 1.95
CA THR A 93 -7.72 -4.57 2.53
C THR A 93 -8.55 -5.29 1.48
N LEU A 94 -9.08 -6.45 1.84
CA LEU A 94 -9.96 -7.24 0.99
C LEU A 94 -11.25 -7.49 1.74
N GLN A 95 -12.39 -7.22 1.10
CA GLN A 95 -13.70 -7.44 1.68
C GLN A 95 -14.37 -8.64 1.01
N LYS A 96 -14.86 -9.58 1.82
CA LYS A 96 -15.74 -10.67 1.39
C LYS A 96 -16.97 -10.67 2.29
N ASP A 97 -18.14 -10.44 1.69
CA ASP A 97 -19.38 -10.23 2.42
C ASP A 97 -19.22 -9.12 3.49
N LYS A 98 -19.39 -9.48 4.77
CA LYS A 98 -19.22 -8.59 5.94
C LYS A 98 -17.84 -8.68 6.59
N ILE A 99 -16.92 -9.45 6.00
CA ILE A 99 -15.59 -9.69 6.58
C ILE A 99 -14.58 -8.81 5.86
N LEU A 100 -13.81 -8.06 6.65
CA LEU A 100 -12.70 -7.26 6.16
C LEU A 100 -11.37 -7.88 6.59
N TYR A 101 -10.58 -8.27 5.60
CA TYR A 101 -9.25 -8.84 5.79
C TYR A 101 -8.19 -7.75 5.59
N TYR A 102 -7.37 -7.53 6.62
CA TYR A 102 -6.23 -6.62 6.54
C TYR A 102 -4.95 -7.39 6.28
N TYR A 103 -4.22 -6.96 5.26
CA TYR A 103 -2.95 -7.54 4.87
C TYR A 103 -1.83 -6.52 4.96
N ILE A 104 -0.74 -6.93 5.61
CA ILE A 104 0.54 -6.22 5.56
C ILE A 104 1.48 -7.02 4.65
N PRO A 105 1.99 -6.44 3.57
CA PRO A 105 2.98 -7.09 2.72
C PRO A 105 4.28 -7.37 3.52
N VAL A 106 4.76 -8.61 3.48
CA VAL A 106 6.00 -9.02 4.12
C VAL A 106 6.92 -9.74 3.14
N VAL A 107 8.21 -9.48 3.26
CA VAL A 107 9.29 -10.07 2.48
C VAL A 107 10.24 -10.81 3.43
N ASN A 108 10.38 -12.12 3.23
CA ASN A 108 11.31 -12.95 4.01
C ASN A 108 12.66 -13.12 3.27
N SER A 109 12.60 -13.25 1.94
CA SER A 109 13.72 -13.28 1.01
C SER A 109 13.13 -12.89 -0.35
N CYS A 110 13.31 -11.64 -0.75
CA CYS A 110 12.62 -11.10 -1.92
C CYS A 110 13.63 -10.55 -2.92
N GLU A 111 13.40 -10.84 -4.20
CA GLU A 111 14.09 -10.15 -5.29
C GLU A 111 13.56 -8.71 -5.35
N LEU A 112 14.42 -7.75 -4.99
CA LEU A 112 14.14 -6.32 -5.12
C LEU A 112 14.75 -5.84 -6.44
N LEU A 113 13.91 -5.42 -7.38
CA LEU A 113 14.34 -4.80 -8.63
C LEU A 113 13.90 -3.33 -8.66
N ASP A 114 14.85 -2.41 -8.81
CA ASP A 114 14.58 -1.00 -9.07
C ASP A 114 14.85 -0.70 -10.54
N ILE A 115 13.78 -0.57 -11.32
CA ILE A 115 13.84 -0.23 -12.73
C ILE A 115 13.77 1.29 -12.84
N LYS A 116 14.92 1.91 -13.08
CA LYS A 116 15.01 3.34 -13.40
C LYS A 116 14.59 3.55 -14.86
N LYS A 117 13.32 3.84 -15.10
CA LYS A 117 12.92 4.47 -16.37
C LYS A 117 13.27 5.95 -16.32
N GLN A 118 13.69 6.52 -17.45
CA GLN A 118 13.72 7.97 -17.62
C GLN A 118 12.28 8.48 -17.60
N THR A 119 11.76 8.76 -16.41
CA THR A 119 10.54 9.53 -16.23
C THR A 119 10.93 10.95 -15.88
N TYR A 120 10.40 11.90 -16.64
CA TYR A 120 10.42 13.32 -16.33
C TYR A 120 9.48 13.56 -15.14
N ASN A 121 9.88 13.14 -13.95
CA ASN A 121 9.12 13.42 -12.74
C ASN A 121 9.29 14.90 -12.41
N THR A 122 8.19 15.63 -12.24
CA THR A 122 8.22 17.05 -11.84
C THR A 122 8.48 17.22 -10.35
N SER A 123 8.30 16.16 -9.56
CA SER A 123 8.60 16.18 -8.14
C SER A 123 10.10 15.94 -7.89
N ASN A 124 10.68 16.75 -7.01
CA ASN A 124 12.03 16.53 -6.50
C ASN A 124 12.09 15.39 -5.48
N TYR A 125 11.00 14.67 -5.24
CA TYR A 125 10.93 13.58 -4.27
C TYR A 125 10.85 12.23 -4.97
N GLN A 126 11.47 11.23 -4.35
CA GLN A 126 11.50 9.87 -4.87
C GLN A 126 11.16 8.86 -3.78
N TRP A 127 10.39 7.84 -4.17
CA TRP A 127 10.07 6.70 -3.33
C TRP A 127 11.19 5.68 -3.30
N PHE A 128 11.41 5.07 -2.14
CA PHE A 128 12.37 4.00 -1.92
C PHE A 128 11.71 2.88 -1.13
N ILE A 129 11.98 1.65 -1.52
CA ILE A 129 11.52 0.47 -0.78
C ILE A 129 12.43 0.24 0.42
N ARG A 130 11.82 -0.01 1.58
CA ARG A 130 12.47 -0.43 2.81
C ARG A 130 11.79 -1.67 3.37
N THR A 131 12.50 -2.35 4.25
CA THR A 131 11.98 -3.51 4.98
C THR A 131 12.23 -3.33 6.47
N SER A 132 11.21 -3.53 7.29
CA SER A 132 11.38 -3.54 8.74
C SER A 132 12.19 -4.77 9.18
N PRO A 133 12.68 -4.81 10.44
CA PRO A 133 13.31 -6.00 11.00
C PRO A 133 12.42 -7.25 11.00
N THR A 134 11.09 -7.07 10.97
CA THR A 134 10.09 -8.16 10.90
C THR A 134 9.74 -8.55 9.45
N GLY A 135 10.44 -7.98 8.47
CA GLY A 135 10.23 -8.21 7.04
C GLY A 135 9.04 -7.43 6.46
N GLU A 136 8.41 -6.53 7.20
CA GLU A 136 7.30 -5.73 6.67
C GLU A 136 7.80 -4.74 5.62
N LEU A 137 7.14 -4.71 4.47
CA LEU A 137 7.46 -3.79 3.41
C LEU A 137 7.04 -2.37 3.80
N ARG A 138 7.95 -1.41 3.65
CA ARG A 138 7.73 0.00 3.91
C ARG A 138 8.18 0.81 2.72
N LEU A 139 7.59 1.99 2.57
CA LEU A 139 8.02 2.98 1.60
C LEU A 139 8.63 4.15 2.35
N SER A 140 9.61 4.79 1.74
CA SER A 140 10.17 6.04 2.24
C SER A 140 10.27 7.02 1.09
N CYS A 141 9.88 8.27 1.32
CA CYS A 141 9.90 9.32 0.31
C CYS A 141 10.91 10.38 0.73
N TYR A 142 11.91 10.64 -0.12
CA TYR A 142 12.97 11.62 0.18
C TYR A 142 13.17 12.58 -0.97
N LYS A 143 13.55 13.81 -0.64
CA LYS A 143 13.97 14.78 -1.64
C LYS A 143 15.29 14.34 -2.27
N LEU A 144 15.34 14.30 -3.60
CA LEU A 144 16.54 14.18 -4.37
C LEU A 144 17.40 15.43 -4.16
N ILE A 145 18.60 15.23 -3.65
CA ILE A 145 19.63 16.27 -3.62
C ILE A 145 20.34 16.19 -4.97
N THR A 146 20.07 17.13 -5.86
CA THR A 146 20.92 17.35 -7.04
C THR A 146 22.19 18.05 -6.58
N ALA A 147 23.33 17.37 -6.74
CA ALA A 147 24.66 17.92 -6.52
C ALA A 147 25.05 18.89 -7.65
#